data_AF-A0A1F4BT84-F1
#
_entry.id   AF-A0A1F4BT84-F1
#
_cell.length_a   1.000
_cell.length_b   1.000
_cell.length_c   1.000
_cell.angle_alpha   90.00
_cell.angle_beta   90.00
_cell.angle_gamma   90.00
#
_symmetry.space_group_name_H-M   'P 1'
#
loop_
_entity.id
_entity.type
_entity.pdbx_description
1 polymer ?
#
loop_
_entity_poly.entity_id
_entity_poly.type
_entity_poly.pdbx_seq_one_letter_code
_entity_poly.pdbx_strand_id
1 'polypeptide(L)'
;MRGTFDKRLRGLSETEIEKVLKELCEPFGGLKKVTFASTKSGDRLCFVQLTVAENQTHLYSILNGFSFGDSFVVRIPSEREASPVAPSA
;
A
#
# COMPACT_ATOMS: atom_id res chain seq x y z
N MET A 1 7.48 12.81 -1.70
CA MET A 1 6.35 12.27 -2.51
C MET A 1 5.57 11.18 -1.76
N ARG A 2 5.30 11.35 -0.45
CA ARG A 2 4.75 10.30 0.43
C ARG A 2 3.21 10.23 0.45
N GLY A 3 2.55 10.89 -0.52
CA GLY A 3 1.09 11.04 -0.52
C GLY A 3 0.44 10.86 -1.89
N THR A 4 1.22 10.62 -2.95
CA THR A 4 0.65 10.42 -4.30
C THR A 4 0.21 8.97 -4.51
N PHE A 5 0.95 8.01 -3.96
CA PHE A 5 0.66 6.58 -4.12
C PHE A 5 -0.57 6.16 -3.29
N ASP A 6 -0.62 6.52 -2.00
CA ASP A 6 -1.77 6.21 -1.14
C ASP A 6 -3.08 6.86 -1.64
N LYS A 7 -2.98 8.05 -2.25
CA LYS A 7 -4.12 8.71 -2.91
C LYS A 7 -4.59 7.99 -4.16
N ARG A 8 -3.68 7.36 -4.94
CA ARG A 8 -4.04 6.57 -6.13
C ARG A 8 -4.77 5.28 -5.76
N LEU A 9 -4.49 4.70 -4.59
CA LEU A 9 -5.12 3.46 -4.15
C LEU A 9 -6.48 3.68 -3.45
N ARG A 10 -6.81 4.92 -3.09
CA ARG A 10 -8.08 5.25 -2.44
C ARG A 10 -9.24 5.00 -3.40
N GLY A 11 -10.29 4.33 -2.90
CA GLY A 11 -11.50 4.03 -3.67
C GLY A 11 -11.35 2.91 -4.70
N LEU A 12 -10.15 2.37 -4.88
CA LEU A 12 -9.92 1.24 -5.78
C LEU A 12 -10.39 -0.07 -5.16
N SER A 13 -10.86 -0.97 -6.03
CA SER A 13 -11.15 -2.36 -5.66
C SER A 13 -9.85 -3.15 -5.41
N GLU A 14 -9.92 -4.25 -4.67
CA GLU A 14 -8.75 -5.11 -4.40
C GLU A 14 -8.05 -5.55 -5.69
N THR A 15 -8.82 -5.90 -6.73
CA THR A 15 -8.30 -6.26 -8.06
C THR A 15 -7.56 -5.12 -8.75
N GLU A 16 -8.02 -3.88 -8.59
CA GLU A 16 -7.35 -2.71 -9.19
C GLU A 16 -6.07 -2.36 -8.43
N ILE A 17 -6.12 -2.44 -7.10
CA ILE A 17 -4.94 -2.28 -6.25
C ILE A 17 -3.88 -3.32 -6.62
N GLU A 18 -4.27 -4.58 -6.81
CA GLU A 18 -3.36 -5.64 -7.22
C GLU A 18 -2.71 -5.36 -8.59
N LYS A 19 -3.47 -4.84 -9.57
CA LYS A 19 -2.89 -4.44 -10.87
C LYS A 19 -1.85 -3.34 -10.71
N VAL A 20 -2.18 -2.27 -9.98
CA VAL A 20 -1.26 -1.16 -9.74
C VAL A 20 0.01 -1.64 -9.02
N LEU A 21 -0.15 -2.52 -8.04
CA LEU A 21 0.99 -3.12 -7.32
C LEU A 21 1.82 -4.01 -8.21
N LYS A 22 1.20 -4.78 -9.12
CA LYS A 22 1.91 -5.62 -10.08
C LYS A 22 2.79 -4.78 -11.00
N GLU A 23 2.23 -3.72 -11.59
CA GLU A 23 2.99 -2.78 -12.42
C GLU A 23 4.14 -2.11 -11.64
N LEU A 24 3.88 -1.74 -10.38
CA LEU A 24 4.89 -1.12 -9.54
C LEU A 24 6.00 -2.10 -9.13
N CYS A 25 5.68 -3.37 -8.94
CA CYS A 25 6.61 -4.42 -8.53
C CYS A 25 7.38 -5.05 -9.70
N GLU A 26 6.90 -4.94 -10.94
CA GLU A 26 7.57 -5.43 -12.16
C GLU A 26 9.07 -5.05 -12.23
N PRO A 27 9.48 -3.78 -12.12
CA PRO A 27 10.90 -3.40 -12.18
C PRO A 27 11.74 -3.96 -11.00
N PHE A 28 11.10 -4.46 -9.95
CA PHE A 28 11.73 -5.05 -8.77
C PHE A 28 11.70 -6.57 -8.77
N GLY A 29 11.35 -7.21 -9.90
CA GLY A 29 11.29 -8.67 -10.04
C GLY A 29 9.88 -9.26 -9.92
N GLY A 30 8.86 -8.42 -9.87
CA GLY A 30 7.46 -8.80 -9.92
C GLY A 30 6.81 -9.08 -8.55
N LEU A 31 5.48 -9.08 -8.57
CA LEU A 31 4.64 -9.37 -7.41
C LEU A 31 4.47 -10.88 -7.25
N LYS A 32 4.85 -11.42 -6.09
CA LYS A 32 4.67 -12.84 -5.74
C LYS A 32 3.31 -13.10 -5.10
N LYS A 33 2.95 -12.26 -4.13
CA LYS A 33 1.70 -12.40 -3.38
C LYS A 33 1.25 -11.05 -2.87
N VAL A 34 -0.07 -10.84 -2.89
CA VAL A 34 -0.70 -9.72 -2.20
C VAL A 34 -1.70 -10.28 -1.18
N THR A 35 -1.85 -9.60 -0.05
CA THR A 35 -2.85 -9.96 0.96
C THR A 35 -3.46 -8.70 1.53
N PHE A 36 -4.78 -8.67 1.64
CA PHE A 36 -5.52 -7.54 2.15
C PHE A 36 -5.98 -7.83 3.58
N ALA A 37 -5.89 -6.83 4.45
CA ALA A 37 -6.48 -6.88 5.78
C ALA A 37 -7.20 -5.55 6.06
N SER A 38 -8.30 -5.60 6.79
CA SER A 38 -9.02 -4.40 7.22
C SER A 38 -8.72 -4.12 8.68
N THR A 39 -8.44 -2.87 9.03
CA THR A 39 -8.30 -2.44 10.43
C THR A 39 -9.66 -2.18 11.05
N LYS A 40 -9.74 -2.19 12.39
CA LYS A 40 -10.96 -1.83 13.12
C LYS A 40 -11.45 -0.40 12.83
N SER A 41 -10.56 0.47 12.35
CA SER A 41 -10.86 1.85 11.95
C SER A 41 -11.49 1.95 10.56
N GLY A 42 -11.53 0.85 9.79
CA GLY A 42 -12.04 0.81 8.42
C GLY A 42 -10.98 1.07 7.35
N ASP A 43 -9.70 1.16 7.72
CA ASP A 43 -8.60 1.24 6.76
C ASP A 43 -8.30 -0.12 6.17
N ARG A 44 -7.76 -0.14 4.95
CA ARG A 44 -7.24 -1.36 4.34
C ARG A 44 -5.73 -1.35 4.39
N LEU A 45 -5.14 -2.44 4.83
CA LEU A 45 -3.72 -2.72 4.77
C LEU A 45 -3.48 -3.72 3.63
N CYS A 46 -2.52 -3.40 2.78
CA CYS A 46 -2.09 -4.26 1.70
C CYS A 46 -0.68 -4.76 2.00
N PHE A 47 -0.55 -6.08 2.15
CA PHE A 47 0.70 -6.79 2.37
C PHE A 47 1.20 -7.32 1.03
N VAL A 48 2.35 -6.83 0.60
CA VAL A 48 2.93 -7.03 -0.73
C VAL A 48 4.22 -7.83 -0.59
N GLN A 49 4.28 -9.00 -1.20
CA GLN A 49 5.48 -9.81 -1.27
C GLN A 49 6.03 -9.79 -2.70
N LEU A 50 7.31 -9.47 -2.84
CA LEU A 50 8.00 -9.54 -4.13
C LEU A 50 8.46 -10.97 -4.41
N THR A 51 8.64 -11.29 -5.68
CA THR A 51 9.27 -12.55 -6.10
C THR A 51 10.74 -12.57 -5.69
N VAL A 52 11.41 -11.43 -5.80
CA VAL A 52 12.82 -11.23 -5.43
C VAL A 52 12.90 -10.51 -4.09
N ALA A 53 13.18 -11.26 -3.02
CA ALA A 53 13.23 -10.73 -1.66
C ALA A 53 14.29 -9.62 -1.48
N GLU A 54 15.43 -9.72 -2.16
CA GLU A 54 16.52 -8.73 -2.09
C GLU A 54 16.09 -7.33 -2.57
N ASN A 55 15.13 -7.27 -3.50
CA ASN A 55 14.61 -5.99 -4.00
C ASN A 55 13.55 -5.38 -3.08
N GLN A 56 13.07 -6.09 -2.06
CA GLN A 56 12.12 -5.53 -1.10
C GLN A 56 12.75 -4.33 -0.38
N THR A 57 14.04 -4.41 -0.04
CA THR A 57 14.77 -3.31 0.63
C THR A 57 14.88 -2.04 -0.20
N HIS A 58 15.02 -2.18 -1.52
CA HIS A 58 14.97 -1.04 -2.43
C HIS A 58 13.56 -0.47 -2.56
N LEU A 59 12.54 -1.34 -2.68
CA LEU A 59 11.15 -0.91 -2.71
C LEU A 59 10.77 -0.12 -1.43
N TYR A 60 11.22 -0.60 -0.25
CA TYR A 60 11.01 0.06 1.04
C TYR A 60 11.54 1.51 1.03
N SER A 61 12.76 1.68 0.51
CA SER A 61 13.42 3.00 0.49
C SER A 61 12.71 3.99 -0.43
N ILE A 62 12.12 3.52 -1.51
CA ILE A 62 11.43 4.36 -2.51
C ILE A 62 10.04 4.76 -2.02
N LEU A 63 9.28 3.81 -1.46
CA LEU A 63 7.89 4.03 -1.07
C LEU A 63 7.72 4.54 0.36
N ASN A 64 8.77 4.49 1.18
CA ASN A 64 8.74 4.94 2.58
C ASN A 64 7.57 4.31 3.37
N GLY A 65 7.29 3.05 3.07
CA GLY A 65 6.28 2.24 3.77
C GLY A 65 6.93 1.34 4.83
N PHE A 66 6.11 0.53 5.48
CA PHE A 66 6.56 -0.30 6.59
C PHE A 66 6.79 -1.74 6.15
N SER A 67 7.86 -2.37 6.64
CA SER A 67 8.09 -3.80 6.52
C SER A 67 7.39 -4.54 7.67
N PHE A 68 6.71 -5.65 7.36
CA PHE A 68 6.14 -6.55 8.34
C PHE A 68 6.44 -7.99 7.94
N GLY A 69 7.40 -8.63 8.65
CA GLY A 69 7.97 -9.90 8.22
C GLY A 69 8.52 -9.81 6.80
N ASP A 70 8.22 -10.81 5.96
CA ASP A 70 8.59 -10.86 4.53
C ASP A 70 7.64 -10.05 3.62
N SER A 71 6.84 -9.14 4.18
CA SER A 71 5.86 -8.34 3.41
C SER A 71 6.12 -6.85 3.55
N PHE A 72 5.81 -6.13 2.48
CA PHE A 72 5.70 -4.68 2.48
C PHE A 72 4.26 -4.27 2.74
N VAL A 73 4.04 -3.33 3.67
CA VAL A 73 2.72 -2.90 4.07
C VAL A 73 2.43 -1.51 3.51
N VAL A 74 1.38 -1.42 2.70
CA VAL A 74 0.79 -0.16 2.22
C VAL A 74 -0.51 0.07 2.98
N ARG A 75 -0.67 1.25 3.58
CA ARG A 75 -1.93 1.65 4.21
C ARG A 75 -2.78 2.41 3.20
N ILE A 76 -3.96 1.88 2.92
CA ILE A 76 -4.96 2.51 2.07
C ILE A 76 -5.99 3.13 3.00
N PRO A 77 -5.95 4.45 3.22
CA PRO A 77 -6.87 5.12 4.12
C PRO A 77 -8.30 4.95 3.61
N SER A 78 -9.21 4.66 4.52
CA SER A 78 -10.63 4.56 4.19
C SER A 78 -11.12 5.87 3.53
N GLU A 79 -12.11 5.80 2.63
CA GLU A 79 -12.69 7.01 2.02
C GLU A 79 -13.23 8.00 3.07
N ARG A 80 -13.56 7.52 4.27
CA ARG A 80 -13.96 8.34 5.43
C ARG A 80 -12.86 9.23 6.02
N GLU A 81 -11.58 8.92 5.86
CA GLU A 81 -10.48 9.72 6.42
C GLU A 81 -10.24 11.04 5.63
N ALA A 82 -11.08 11.37 4.64
CA ALA A 82 -11.03 12.64 3.93
C ALA A 82 -11.80 13.79 4.62
N SER A 83 -12.28 13.63 5.85
CA SER A 83 -12.82 14.76 6.60
C SER A 83 -11.67 15.55 7.21
N PRO A 84 -11.44 16.82 6.81
CA PRO A 84 -10.59 17.69 7.61
C PRO A 84 -11.23 17.77 8.99
N VAL A 85 -10.45 17.49 10.02
CA VAL A 85 -10.85 17.82 11.39
C VAL A 85 -10.99 19.35 11.38
N ALA A 86 -12.23 19.84 11.27
CA ALA A 86 -12.50 21.25 11.45
C ALA A 86 -12.00 21.60 12.87
N PRO A 87 -11.17 22.65 13.05
CA PRO A 87 -10.78 23.07 14.38
C PRO A 87 -12.06 23.42 15.14
N SER A 88 -12.26 22.80 16.30
CA SER A 88 -13.34 23.16 17.22
C SER A 88 -13.15 24.63 17.60
N ALA A 89 -14.12 25.47 17.22
CA ALA A 89 -14.26 26.85 17.65
C ALA A 89 -14.85 26.93 19.05
#